data_AF-A0A962GRN9-F1
#
_entry.id   AF-A0A962GRN9-F1
#
_cell.length_a   1.000
_cell.length_b   1.000
_cell.length_c   1.000
_cell.angle_alpha   90.00
_cell.angle_beta   90.00
_cell.angle_gamma   90.00
#
_symmetry.space_group_name_H-M   'P 1'
#
loop_
_entity.id
_entity.type
_entity.pdbx_description
1 polymer ?
#
loop_
_entity_poly.entity_id
_entity_poly.type
_entity_poly.pdbx_seq_one_letter_code
_entity_poly.pdbx_strand_id
1 'polypeptide(L)'
;GPSYNIAPSQHVPIIIGHEAQLAQWGYVPEWAKGREIKPQINARSVTAHEKPFFRSGFKNRRCLVPINRFFEWEKTETLSRHIPTWMDKK
;
A
#
# COMPACT_ATOMS: atom_id res chain seq x y z
N GLY A 1 -16.02 12.97 3.31
CA GLY A 1 -16.78 11.80 3.79
C GLY A 1 -15.92 10.55 3.67
N PRO A 2 -16.33 9.40 4.25
CA PRO A 2 -15.61 8.14 4.07
C PRO A 2 -15.56 7.74 2.60
N SER A 3 -14.42 7.21 2.14
CA SER A 3 -14.28 6.66 0.79
C SER A 3 -14.31 5.13 0.85
N TYR A 4 -15.14 4.52 0.00
CA TYR A 4 -15.20 3.08 -0.20
C TYR A 4 -14.28 2.60 -1.33
N ASN A 5 -13.66 3.52 -2.06
CA ASN A 5 -12.74 3.21 -3.16
C ASN A 5 -11.50 4.08 -3.05
N ILE A 6 -10.56 3.62 -2.24
CA ILE A 6 -9.26 4.25 -2.04
C ILE A 6 -8.28 3.66 -3.06
N ALA A 7 -7.56 4.52 -3.77
CA ALA A 7 -6.60 4.19 -4.81
C ALA A 7 -5.19 4.66 -4.45
N PRO A 8 -4.15 4.08 -5.10
CA PRO A 8 -2.78 4.60 -5.03
C PRO A 8 -2.70 6.11 -5.21
N SER A 9 -1.71 6.73 -4.58
CA SER A 9 -1.45 8.18 -4.53
C SER A 9 -2.42 9.02 -3.68
N GLN A 10 -3.54 8.47 -3.22
CA GLN A 10 -4.44 9.17 -2.30
C GLN A 10 -3.87 9.20 -0.88
N HIS A 11 -4.26 10.22 -0.11
CA HIS A 11 -3.96 10.29 1.32
C HIS A 11 -4.95 9.41 2.10
N VAL A 12 -4.41 8.53 2.94
CA VAL A 12 -5.16 7.55 3.72
C VAL A 12 -4.77 7.65 5.19
N PRO A 13 -5.68 7.33 6.13
CA PRO A 13 -5.31 7.25 7.53
C PRO A 13 -4.30 6.12 7.74
N ILE A 14 -3.25 6.41 8.49
CA ILE A 14 -2.31 5.43 9.03
C ILE A 14 -2.16 5.64 10.53
N ILE A 15 -1.80 4.57 11.25
CA ILE A 15 -1.50 4.62 12.68
C ILE A 15 0.00 4.42 12.88
N ILE A 16 0.64 5.35 13.57
CA ILE A 16 2.04 5.25 14.00
C ILE A 16 2.05 5.31 15.53
N GLY A 17 2.50 4.23 16.18
CA GLY A 17 2.35 4.09 17.63
C GLY A 17 0.86 4.10 18.01
N HIS A 18 0.43 5.17 18.67
CA HIS A 18 -0.97 5.38 19.08
C HIS A 18 -1.65 6.56 18.37
N GLU A 19 -1.00 7.18 17.39
CA GLU A 19 -1.50 8.38 16.72
C GLU A 19 -1.95 8.08 15.28
N ALA A 20 -3.09 8.65 14.91
CA ALA A 20 -3.60 8.62 13.55
C ALA A 20 -3.13 9.85 12.77
N GLN A 21 -2.66 9.65 11.54
CA GLN A 21 -2.29 10.74 10.63
C GLN A 21 -2.60 10.35 9.18
N LEU A 22 -2.67 11.35 8.30
CA LEU A 22 -2.81 11.11 6.86
C LEU A 22 -1.45 10.93 6.20
N ALA A 23 -1.32 9.90 5.38
CA ALA A 23 -0.14 9.65 4.56
C ALA A 23 -0.54 9.23 3.15
N GLN A 24 0.31 9.51 2.18
CA GLN A 24 0.07 9.10 0.80
C GLN A 24 0.27 7.58 0.64
N TRP A 25 -0.66 6.90 -0.02
CA TRP A 25 -0.48 5.49 -0.42
C TRP A 25 0.47 5.39 -1.62
N GLY A 26 1.76 5.36 -1.30
CA GLY A 26 2.85 5.23 -2.25
C GLY A 26 4.17 5.57 -1.56
N TYR A 27 5.07 4.60 -1.49
CA TYR A 27 6.34 4.75 -0.79
C TYR A 27 7.48 5.08 -1.73
N VAL A 28 8.25 6.12 -1.36
CA VAL A 28 9.52 6.50 -1.97
C VAL A 28 10.55 6.68 -0.84
N PRO A 29 11.67 5.94 -0.85
CA PRO A 29 12.71 6.11 0.16
C PRO A 29 13.46 7.43 -0.02
N GLU A 30 14.07 7.93 1.04
CA GLU A 30 14.71 9.26 1.06
C GLU A 30 15.73 9.45 -0.08
N TRP A 31 16.58 8.46 -0.32
CA TRP A 31 17.61 8.50 -1.38
C TRP A 31 17.04 8.58 -2.80
N ALA A 32 15.78 8.21 -2.97
CA ALA A 32 15.07 8.19 -4.26
C ALA A 32 14.23 9.45 -4.49
N LYS A 33 14.08 10.33 -3.49
CA LYS A 33 13.34 11.59 -3.66
C LYS A 33 14.00 12.45 -4.74
N GLY A 34 13.18 13.13 -5.54
CA GLY A 34 13.62 13.97 -6.65
C GLY A 34 14.10 13.21 -7.88
N ARG A 35 14.17 11.87 -7.82
CA ARG A 35 14.38 11.03 -9.00
C ARG A 35 13.05 10.64 -9.62
N GLU A 36 13.04 10.40 -10.92
CA GLU A 36 11.87 9.88 -11.62
C GLU A 36 11.68 8.39 -11.30
N ILE A 37 11.11 8.11 -10.13
CA ILE A 37 10.89 6.76 -9.61
C ILE A 37 9.41 6.60 -9.27
N LYS A 38 8.82 5.51 -9.76
CA LYS A 38 7.43 5.16 -9.45
C LYS A 38 7.27 4.80 -7.96
N PRO A 39 6.38 5.47 -7.21
CA PRO A 39 6.07 5.10 -5.83
C PRO A 39 5.58 3.65 -5.73
N GLN A 40 6.09 2.92 -4.74
CA GLN A 40 5.69 1.53 -4.52
C GLN A 40 4.50 1.47 -3.57
N ILE A 41 3.43 0.81 -3.99
CA ILE A 41 2.19 0.67 -3.20
C ILE A 41 2.15 -0.59 -2.34
N ASN A 42 3.01 -1.56 -2.64
CA ASN A 42 3.10 -2.86 -1.98
C ASN A 42 4.57 -3.20 -1.70
N ALA A 43 4.81 -3.96 -0.62
CA ALA A 43 6.10 -4.56 -0.29
C ALA A 43 5.88 -6.02 0.11
N ARG A 44 6.66 -6.95 -0.45
CA ARG A 44 6.56 -8.37 -0.10
C ARG A 44 7.11 -8.59 1.32
N SER A 45 6.29 -9.08 2.23
CA SER A 45 6.63 -9.29 3.65
C SER A 45 7.96 -10.04 3.82
N VAL A 46 8.14 -11.11 3.06
CA VAL A 46 9.32 -11.98 3.09
C VAL A 46 10.63 -11.32 2.68
N THR A 47 10.62 -10.22 1.91
CA THR A 47 11.87 -9.60 1.40
C THR A 47 11.98 -8.10 1.69
N ALA A 48 10.93 -7.48 2.26
CA ALA A 48 10.91 -6.05 2.55
C ALA A 48 12.06 -5.59 3.46
N HIS A 49 12.54 -6.46 4.35
CA HIS A 49 13.64 -6.18 5.27
C HIS A 49 15.03 -6.19 4.61
N GLU A 50 15.16 -6.81 3.43
CA GLU A 50 16.44 -6.95 2.71
C GLU A 50 16.57 -5.95 1.57
N LYS A 51 15.47 -5.69 0.86
CA LYS A 51 15.49 -4.89 -0.38
C LYS A 51 15.90 -3.44 -0.09
N PRO A 52 16.91 -2.87 -0.79
CA PRO A 52 17.39 -1.50 -0.54
C PRO A 52 16.29 -0.43 -0.59
N PHE A 53 15.28 -0.65 -1.44
CA PHE A 53 14.13 0.23 -1.56
C PHE A 53 13.35 0.32 -0.24
N PHE A 54 13.14 -0.79 0.47
CA PHE A 54 12.25 -0.89 1.62
C PHE A 54 12.96 -1.01 2.98
N ARG A 55 14.19 -1.54 3.03
CA ARG A 55 14.88 -1.95 4.28
C ARG A 55 14.93 -0.88 5.36
N SER A 56 15.14 0.39 4.97
CA SER A 56 15.19 1.51 5.93
C SER A 56 13.79 1.85 6.49
N GLY A 57 12.78 1.89 5.62
CA GLY A 57 11.38 2.08 6.02
C GLY A 57 10.87 0.91 6.88
N PHE A 58 11.22 -0.33 6.50
CA PHE A 58 10.87 -1.53 7.25
C PHE A 58 11.41 -1.48 8.69
N LYS A 59 12.67 -1.06 8.87
CA LYS A 59 13.30 -0.98 10.19
C LYS A 59 12.76 0.18 11.04
N ASN A 60 12.55 1.36 10.44
CA ASN A 60 12.41 2.60 11.21
C ASN A 60 11.04 3.28 11.08
N ARG A 61 10.22 2.93 10.09
CA ARG A 61 9.00 3.69 9.71
C ARG A 61 7.81 2.78 9.43
N ARG A 62 7.53 1.87 10.36
CA ARG A 62 6.35 0.99 10.29
C ARG A 62 5.08 1.78 10.66
N CYS A 63 3.99 1.48 9.97
CA CYS A 63 2.66 2.00 10.29
C CYS A 63 1.61 0.90 10.06
N LEU A 64 0.43 1.08 10.65
CA LEU A 64 -0.74 0.26 10.36
C LEU A 64 -1.68 1.03 9.44
N VAL A 65 -2.20 0.36 8.42
CA VAL A 65 -3.24 0.91 7.53
C VAL A 65 -4.59 0.31 7.95
N PRO A 66 -5.45 1.04 8.69
CA PRO A 66 -6.77 0.54 9.02
C PRO A 66 -7.63 0.49 7.75
N ILE A 67 -8.13 -0.70 7.43
CA ILE A 67 -9.06 -0.94 6.32
C ILE A 67 -10.28 -1.72 6.81
N ASN A 68 -11.41 -1.61 6.12
CA ASN A 68 -12.52 -2.55 6.29
C ASN A 68 -12.30 -3.81 5.43
N ARG A 69 -12.00 -3.60 4.13
CA ARG A 69 -11.81 -4.62 3.09
C ARG A 69 -10.80 -4.14 2.05
N PHE A 70 -10.37 -5.03 1.16
CA PHE A 70 -9.59 -4.69 -0.04
C PHE A 70 -10.15 -5.40 -1.27
N PHE A 71 -9.78 -4.90 -2.46
CA PHE A 71 -10.18 -5.48 -3.75
C PHE A 71 -9.05 -6.29 -4.34
N GLU A 72 -9.39 -7.44 -4.94
CA GLU A 72 -8.55 -8.05 -5.96
C GLU A 72 -9.38 -8.32 -7.21
N TRP A 73 -8.69 -8.36 -8.34
CA TRP A 73 -9.27 -8.71 -9.62
C TRP A 73 -8.84 -10.11 -9.98
N GLU A 74 -9.80 -11.02 -10.14
CA GLU A 74 -9.53 -12.37 -10.60
C GLU A 74 -9.29 -12.37 -12.11
N LYS A 75 -8.30 -13.15 -12.53
CA LYS A 75 -8.08 -13.46 -13.95
C LYS A 75 -8.89 -14.70 -14.28
N THR A 76 -10.02 -14.53 -14.93
CA THR A 76 -10.76 -15.65 -15.54
C THR A 76 -10.22 -15.90 -16.94
N GLU A 77 -9.78 -17.12 -17.25
CA GLU A 77 -9.22 -17.50 -18.56
C GLU A 77 -10.16 -17.23 -19.74
N THR A 78 -11.47 -17.14 -19.49
CA THR A 78 -12.51 -17.17 -20.52
C THR A 78 -13.01 -15.79 -20.96
N LEU A 79 -12.68 -14.72 -20.23
CA LEU A 79 -13.10 -13.35 -20.55
C LEU A 79 -11.95 -12.38 -20.33
N SER A 80 -11.68 -11.51 -21.30
CA SER A 80 -10.74 -10.38 -21.22
C SER A 80 -11.12 -9.32 -20.18
N ARG A 81 -12.11 -9.61 -19.31
CA ARG A 81 -12.73 -8.69 -18.37
C ARG A 81 -12.38 -9.10 -16.95
N HIS A 82 -11.76 -8.19 -16.21
CA HIS A 82 -11.38 -8.38 -14.81
C HIS A 82 -12.61 -8.11 -13.93
N ILE A 83 -13.09 -9.11 -13.18
CA ILE A 83 -14.20 -8.93 -12.24
C ILE A 83 -13.61 -8.57 -10.87
N PRO A 84 -13.98 -7.42 -10.26
CA PRO A 84 -13.52 -7.08 -8.92
C PRO A 84 -14.27 -7.89 -7.87
N THR A 85 -13.52 -8.53 -6.98
CA THR A 85 -14.06 -9.25 -5.83
C THR A 85 -13.61 -8.58 -4.54
N TRP A 86 -14.53 -8.43 -3.60
CA TRP A 86 -14.22 -7.93 -2.26
C TRP A 86 -13.68 -9.04 -1.38
N MET A 87 -12.50 -8.82 -0.79
CA MET A 87 -11.98 -9.72 0.23
C MET A 87 -12.20 -9.16 1.63
N ASP A 88 -12.73 -10.02 2.49
CA ASP A 88 -12.77 -9.81 3.93
C ASP A 88 -11.39 -10.03 4.56
N LYS A 89 -11.15 -9.38 5.71
CA LYS A 89 -10.00 -9.71 6.54
C LYS A 89 -10.12 -11.17 6.97
N LYS A 90 -9.05 -11.95 6.81
CA LYS A 90 -8.89 -13.23 7.50
C LYS A 90 -8.73 -13.02 9.00
#